data_AF-A0A523HHK2-F1
#
_entry.id   AF-A0A523HHK2-F1
#
_cell.length_a   1.000
_cell.length_b   1.000
_cell.length_c   1.000
_cell.angle_alpha   90.00
_cell.angle_beta   90.00
_cell.angle_gamma   90.00
#
_symmetry.space_group_name_H-M   'P 1'
#
loop_
_entity.id
_entity.type
_entity.pdbx_description
1 polymer ?
#
loop_
_entity_poly.entity_id
_entity_poly.type
_entity_poly.pdbx_seq_one_letter_code
_entity_poly.pdbx_strand_id
1 'polypeptide(L)'
;MIAFGAYKMSKRNADPIEEHTGNSADELSVQELEQAMADLNIEKQPLVDSDNEYIDHVKSKEDEAESSSGASYLDELERLSQLHDEGVISEYEFRAKKKQLLGI
;
A
#
# COMPACT_ATOMS: atom_id res chain seq x y z
N MET A 1 -0.25 -21.84 -4.70
CA MET A 1 -0.90 -20.69 -4.06
C MET A 1 -2.30 -21.13 -3.71
N ILE A 2 -2.73 -20.90 -2.47
CA ILE A 2 -4.07 -21.24 -1.98
C ILE A 2 -4.77 -19.91 -1.71
N ALA A 3 -6.04 -19.82 -2.10
CA ALA A 3 -6.87 -18.66 -1.79
C ALA A 3 -7.43 -18.86 -0.39
N PHE A 4 -7.12 -17.94 0.52
CA PHE A 4 -7.64 -17.89 1.88
C PHE A 4 -8.62 -16.71 1.96
N GLY A 5 -9.90 -17.00 1.83
CA GLY A 5 -10.96 -15.98 1.72
C GLY A 5 -10.73 -15.03 0.54
N ALA A 6 -10.55 -13.74 0.82
CA ALA A 6 -10.32 -12.69 -0.18
C ALA A 6 -8.83 -12.54 -0.59
N TYR A 7 -7.91 -13.26 0.05
CA TYR A 7 -6.46 -13.11 -0.16
C TYR A 7 -5.86 -14.35 -0.80
N LYS A 8 -5.01 -14.15 -1.81
CA LYS A 8 -4.22 -15.22 -2.41
C LYS A 8 -2.90 -15.33 -1.67
N MET A 9 -2.67 -16.45 -1.00
CA MET A 9 -1.48 -16.64 -0.17
C MET A 9 -0.69 -17.89 -0.55
N SER A 10 0.59 -17.89 -0.20
CA SER A 10 1.40 -19.11 -0.21
C SER A 10 1.17 -19.87 1.09
N LYS A 11 1.19 -21.21 1.05
CA LYS A 11 1.08 -22.07 2.26
C LYS A 11 2.01 -21.62 3.40
N ARG A 12 3.22 -21.16 3.03
CA ARG A 12 4.24 -20.66 3.97
C ARG A 12 3.79 -19.51 4.86
N ASN A 13 2.75 -18.78 4.46
CA ASN A 13 2.24 -17.67 5.23
C ASN A 13 0.93 -18.03 5.96
N ALA A 14 0.27 -19.13 5.58
CA ALA A 14 -0.90 -19.64 6.29
C ALA A 14 -0.49 -20.34 7.59
N ASP A 15 0.55 -21.18 7.56
CA ASP A 15 1.05 -21.90 8.73
C ASP A 15 1.22 -21.02 9.99
N PRO A 16 1.90 -19.85 9.96
CA PRO A 16 2.05 -19.00 11.14
C PRO A 16 0.73 -18.32 11.57
N ILE A 17 -0.21 -18.09 10.65
CA ILE A 17 -1.54 -17.55 10.97
C ILE A 17 -2.36 -18.62 11.72
N GLU A 18 -2.29 -19.87 11.28
CA GLU A 18 -2.98 -20.97 11.95
C GLU A 18 -2.40 -21.22 13.34
N GLU A 19 -1.08 -21.13 13.50
CA GLU A 19 -0.42 -21.23 14.81
C GLU A 19 -0.78 -20.05 15.73
N HIS A 20 -0.91 -18.84 15.18
CA HIS A 20 -1.24 -17.64 15.95
C HIS A 20 -2.71 -17.59 16.38
N THR A 21 -3.62 -18.02 15.51
CA THR A 21 -5.07 -17.89 15.71
C THR A 21 -5.74 -19.17 16.22
N GLY A 22 -5.09 -20.33 16.06
CA GLY A 22 -5.61 -21.64 16.43
C GLY A 22 -6.67 -22.20 15.48
N ASN A 23 -7.03 -21.47 14.41
CA ASN A 23 -7.96 -21.90 13.38
C ASN A 23 -7.30 -21.84 12.00
N SER A 24 -7.82 -22.58 11.03
CA SER A 24 -7.30 -22.50 9.67
C SER A 24 -7.56 -21.12 9.05
N ALA A 25 -6.61 -20.64 8.24
CA ALA A 25 -6.73 -19.34 7.58
C ALA A 25 -7.98 -19.21 6.68
N ASP A 26 -8.53 -20.34 6.21
CA ASP A 26 -9.79 -20.39 5.45
C ASP A 26 -11.05 -20.28 6.33
N GLU A 27 -10.93 -20.59 7.62
CA GLU A 27 -12.03 -20.55 8.60
C GLU A 27 -12.08 -19.22 9.35
N LEU A 28 -11.00 -18.44 9.29
CA LEU A 28 -10.95 -17.10 9.86
C LEU A 28 -11.78 -16.11 9.05
N SER A 29 -12.41 -15.17 9.75
CA SER A 29 -13.00 -14.03 9.07
C SER A 29 -11.91 -13.18 8.40
N VAL A 30 -12.27 -12.45 7.33
CA VAL A 30 -11.34 -11.53 6.63
C VAL A 30 -10.65 -10.59 7.60
N GLN A 31 -11.38 -10.09 8.61
CA GLN A 31 -10.84 -9.18 9.62
C GLN A 31 -9.82 -9.85 10.55
N GLU A 32 -10.10 -11.06 11.04
CA GLU A 32 -9.19 -11.80 11.91
C GLU A 32 -7.94 -12.25 11.15
N LEU A 33 -8.12 -12.69 9.91
CA LEU A 33 -7.04 -13.04 9.01
C LEU A 33 -6.13 -11.83 8.74
N GLU A 34 -6.71 -10.67 8.43
CA GLU A 34 -5.96 -9.43 8.21
C GLU A 34 -5.21 -8.98 9.45
N GLN A 35 -5.81 -9.14 10.63
CA GLN A 35 -5.19 -8.79 11.89
C GLN A 35 -4.03 -9.73 12.21
N ALA A 36 -4.22 -11.05 12.06
CA ALA A 36 -3.14 -12.02 12.23
C ALA A 36 -2.00 -11.78 11.23
N MET A 37 -2.33 -11.45 9.98
CA MET A 37 -1.33 -11.06 8.98
C MET A 37 -0.57 -9.79 9.40
N ALA A 38 -1.26 -8.79 9.94
CA ALA A 38 -0.63 -7.56 10.41
C ALA A 38 0.26 -7.80 11.63
N ASP A 39 -0.18 -8.60 12.59
CA ASP A 39 0.55 -8.94 13.82
C ASP A 39 1.79 -9.80 13.52
N LEU A 40 1.71 -10.68 12.52
CA LEU A 40 2.82 -11.49 12.04
C LEU A 40 3.72 -10.76 11.02
N ASN A 41 3.42 -9.49 10.75
CA ASN A 41 4.11 -8.67 9.76
C ASN A 41 4.21 -9.35 8.38
N ILE A 42 3.14 -10.04 7.99
CA ILE A 42 3.04 -10.72 6.70
C ILE A 42 2.51 -9.71 5.68
N GLU A 43 3.29 -9.49 4.63
CA GLU A 43 2.90 -8.60 3.54
C GLU A 43 1.60 -9.07 2.88
N LYS A 44 0.57 -8.23 2.98
CA LYS A 44 -0.69 -8.42 2.26
C LYS A 44 -0.41 -8.23 0.77
N GLN A 45 -0.34 -9.33 0.02
CA GLN A 45 -0.40 -9.25 -1.43
C GLN A 45 -1.89 -9.12 -1.81
N PRO A 46 -2.38 -7.92 -2.18
CA PRO A 46 -3.69 -7.84 -2.80
C PRO A 46 -3.69 -8.72 -4.04
N LEU A 47 -4.85 -9.28 -4.40
CA LEU A 47 -5.05 -9.87 -5.73
C LEU A 47 -4.78 -8.77 -6.77
N VAL A 48 -3.53 -8.61 -7.17
CA VAL A 48 -3.20 -8.16 -8.51
C VAL A 48 -3.70 -9.31 -9.38
N ASP A 49 -4.95 -9.16 -9.82
CA ASP A 49 -5.43 -9.82 -11.03
C ASP A 49 -4.30 -9.74 -12.06
N SER A 50 -4.06 -10.86 -12.72
CA SER A 50 -2.91 -11.20 -13.57
C SER A 50 -2.65 -10.23 -14.75
N ASP A 51 -2.39 -8.96 -14.47
CA ASP A 51 -2.13 -7.89 -15.43
C ASP A 51 -1.28 -6.80 -14.75
N ASN A 52 -0.20 -7.20 -14.09
CA ASN A 52 0.89 -6.29 -13.73
C ASN A 52 2.23 -6.99 -13.99
N GLU A 53 2.43 -7.29 -15.27
CA GLU A 53 3.72 -7.61 -15.87
C GLU A 53 4.56 -6.32 -15.97
N TYR A 54 4.90 -5.71 -14.84
CA TYR A 54 5.93 -4.68 -14.82
C TYR A 54 6.46 -4.47 -13.40
N ILE A 55 7.78 -4.53 -13.27
CA ILE A 55 8.56 -4.04 -12.13
C ILE A 55 8.76 -5.01 -10.95
N ASP A 56 9.31 -6.19 -11.27
CA ASP A 56 10.21 -6.95 -10.38
C ASP A 56 11.68 -6.57 -10.63
N HIS A 57 11.99 -5.27 -10.84
CA HIS A 57 13.33 -4.87 -11.32
C HIS A 57 13.98 -3.69 -10.59
N VAL A 58 13.37 -3.08 -9.58
CA VAL A 58 14.00 -1.94 -8.85
C VAL A 58 14.86 -2.42 -7.69
N LYS A 59 15.80 -3.33 -7.96
CA LYS A 59 16.97 -3.53 -7.08
C LYS A 59 18.31 -3.42 -7.82
N SER A 60 18.29 -2.92 -9.05
CA SER A 60 19.52 -2.59 -9.77
C SER A 60 19.35 -1.24 -10.47
N LYS A 61 19.94 -0.23 -9.84
CA LYS A 61 20.37 1.07 -10.34
C LYS A 61 20.14 1.41 -11.82
N GLU A 62 19.58 2.61 -11.99
CA GLU A 62 19.94 3.61 -13.02
C GLU A 62 19.55 3.23 -14.46
N ASP A 63 18.40 3.71 -14.95
CA ASP A 63 18.34 4.88 -15.85
C ASP A 63 16.89 5.24 -16.23
N GLU A 64 16.73 6.50 -16.60
CA GLU A 64 15.52 7.31 -16.67
C GLU A 64 14.42 6.88 -17.65
N ALA A 65 13.17 7.23 -17.28
CA ALA A 65 12.17 7.96 -18.09
C ALA A 65 10.76 7.32 -18.11
N GLU A 66 10.01 7.50 -17.03
CA GLU A 66 8.61 7.97 -17.09
C GLU A 66 8.41 9.05 -16.03
N SER A 67 8.99 10.21 -16.36
CA SER A 67 8.98 11.47 -15.61
C SER A 67 8.22 12.50 -16.43
N SER A 68 6.91 12.62 -16.17
CA SER A 68 6.11 13.76 -16.65
C SER A 68 4.96 14.15 -15.72
N SER A 69 4.51 13.27 -14.83
CA SER A 69 3.51 13.62 -13.81
C SER A 69 4.09 13.77 -12.40
N GLY A 70 5.13 13.00 -12.05
CA GLY A 70 5.75 13.05 -10.71
C GLY A 70 6.39 14.39 -10.34
N ALA A 71 6.96 15.11 -11.30
CA ALA A 71 7.52 16.45 -11.09
C ALA A 71 6.42 17.46 -10.73
N SER A 72 5.34 17.51 -11.52
CA SER A 72 4.19 18.40 -11.26
C SER A 72 3.52 18.13 -9.92
N TYR A 73 3.39 16.86 -9.51
CA TYR A 73 2.85 16.52 -8.19
C TYR A 73 3.75 17.02 -7.05
N LEU A 74 5.07 16.91 -7.17
CA LEU A 74 5.99 17.43 -6.16
C LEU A 74 5.98 18.96 -6.11
N ASP A 75 5.96 19.63 -7.27
CA ASP A 75 5.88 21.09 -7.37
C ASP A 75 4.59 21.64 -6.73
N GLU A 76 3.46 20.96 -6.96
CA GLU A 76 2.18 21.32 -6.34
C GLU A 76 2.17 21.08 -4.83
N LEU A 77 2.82 20.02 -4.33
CA LEU A 77 2.98 19.78 -2.89
C LEU A 77 3.85 20.86 -2.22
N GLU A 78 4.94 21.28 -2.88
CA GLU A 78 5.81 22.34 -2.38
C GLU A 78 5.04 23.67 -2.28
N ARG A 79 4.28 24.03 -3.31
CA ARG A 79 3.43 25.22 -3.30
C ARG A 79 2.38 25.19 -2.19
N LEU A 80 1.76 24.03 -1.96
CA LEU A 80 0.80 23.85 -0.87
C LEU A 80 1.46 24.02 0.51
N SER A 81 2.69 23.54 0.68
CA SER A 81 3.45 23.70 1.93
C SER A 81 3.75 25.18 2.19
N GLN A 82 4.18 25.92 1.17
CA GLN A 82 4.46 27.36 1.29
C GLN A 82 3.21 28.14 1.70
N LEU A 83 2.05 27.88 1.06
CA LEU A 83 0.79 28.56 1.41
C LEU A 83 0.32 28.26 2.83
N HIS A 84 0.59 27.05 3.34
CA HIS A 84 0.31 26.69 4.72
C HIS A 84 1.22 27.44 5.68
N ASP A 85 2.52 27.50 5.40
CA ASP A 85 3.51 28.16 6.25
C ASP A 85 3.32 29.68 6.27
N GLU A 86 2.82 30.26 5.18
CA GLU A 86 2.37 31.66 5.09
C GLU A 86 1.03 31.92 5.81
N GLY A 87 0.35 30.87 6.27
CA GLY A 87 -0.95 30.95 6.93
C GLY A 87 -2.13 31.29 5.99
N VAL A 88 -1.94 31.14 4.67
CA VAL A 88 -2.96 31.40 3.65
C VAL A 88 -4.01 30.29 3.62
N ILE A 89 -3.59 29.05 3.89
CA ILE A 89 -4.47 27.90 4.05
C ILE A 89 -4.30 27.31 5.45
N SER A 90 -5.36 26.71 5.97
CA SER A 90 -5.30 25.98 7.23
C SER A 90 -4.63 24.61 7.08
N GLU A 91 -4.07 24.07 8.17
CA GLU A 91 -3.53 22.69 8.22
C GLU A 91 -4.53 21.65 7.71
N TYR A 92 -5.82 21.84 7.99
CA TYR A 92 -6.87 20.95 7.48
C TYR A 92 -6.96 20.99 5.95
N GLU A 93 -6.96 22.18 5.36
CA GLU A 93 -7.02 22.36 3.90
C GLU A 93 -5.75 21.86 3.21
N PHE A 94 -4.58 22.10 3.80
CA PHE A 94 -3.31 21.57 3.33
C PHE A 94 -3.33 20.04 3.23
N ARG A 95 -3.73 19.36 4.31
CA ARG A 95 -3.83 17.89 4.34
C ARG A 95 -4.86 17.36 3.36
N ALA A 96 -6.01 18.01 3.23
CA ALA A 96 -7.05 17.61 2.28
C ALA A 96 -6.54 17.69 0.83
N LYS A 97 -5.87 18.79 0.45
CA LYS A 97 -5.30 18.97 -0.89
C LYS A 97 -4.13 18.04 -1.15
N LYS A 98 -3.25 17.83 -0.18
CA LYS A 98 -2.14 16.87 -0.27
C LYS A 98 -2.63 15.45 -0.52
N LYS A 99 -3.69 15.03 0.19
CA LYS A 99 -4.33 13.72 -0.02
C LYS A 99 -4.97 13.59 -1.40
N GLN A 100 -5.71 14.61 -1.83
CA GLN A 100 -6.29 14.67 -3.17
C GLN A 100 -5.22 14.57 -4.26
N LEU A 101 -4.08 15.23 -4.06
CA LEU A 101 -2.97 15.25 -5.00
C LEU A 101 -2.19 13.92 -5.03
N LEU A 102 -2.14 13.23 -3.89
CA LEU A 102 -1.54 11.90 -3.75
C LEU A 102 -2.53 10.75 -4.07
N GLY A 103 -3.81 11.05 -4.27
CA GLY A 103 -4.85 10.07 -4.56
C GLY A 103 -5.19 9.11 -3.41
N ILE A 104 -5.01 9.54 -2.15
CA ILE A 104 -5.17 8.70 -0.93
C ILE A 104 -6.21 9.21 0.06
#